data_AF-A0A4R3YHI1-F1
#
_entry.id   AF-A0A4R3YHI1-F1
#
_cell.length_a   1.000
_cell.length_b   1.000
_cell.length_c   1.000
_cell.angle_alpha   90.00
_cell.angle_beta   90.00
_cell.angle_gamma   90.00
#
_symmetry.space_group_name_H-M   'P 1'
#
loop_
_entity.id
_entity.type
_entity.pdbx_description
1 polymer ?
#
loop_
_entity_poly.entity_id
_entity_poly.type
_entity_poly.pdbx_seq_one_letter_code
_entity_poly.pdbx_strand_id
1 'polypeptide(L)'
;MTGETHKETLGFQAEVQQLMKLMIHSLYSNKEIFLRELISNASDASDKLRFEGLTDEALYENDSDLKIRISFDKAARTLSISDNGIGMSRSEVIENVGTIAKSGTKEFFQSLTGDQAKDSHLIGQFGVGFYSAFIVADKVTLITRRAGLTKEHGVCWESGGEGDYTLETVEKETRGTDVILHLREGEDELLSGMRLRGIIRKYSDHITLPIVMKKEEWDKDKSENVVTDEDETVNQANALWARPKNEITQEQYEEFYKHVAHDFEPPLAYTHSKVEGKQEYTQLLYVPSRAPFDLWDRENRHGIKLYIRRVFIMDDAEQLMPYYMRFVRGVIDSNDLPLNVSREILQHSKDIDAMRIGSVKKVLSMLEDLAENHKEKYATFWKEFGLVLKEGVGEDFSNKERIAKLLRFASTHTDTDAQDVSLEDYVSRMKEGQDTIYFVTADSFAAAKNSPHLEIFRKKGIEVILLHERVDEWMVSHLTEFDGKSMKSVAKGDLDLGKLQDESEKAELEKEADEFKELTDKIKEVLGDKVKEVRTTNRLTSSPACLVAGAQDLSGNLERMLKAAGQNVPHSTPVLEINPQHPIVQKIKSEAGQERFFDWSFILFDQAMLSEGGQLEDPAGFVHRLNGLMLALATH
;
A
#
# COMPACT_ATOMS: atom_id res chain seq x y z
N MET A 1 5.53 72.70 8.58
CA MET A 1 4.61 71.81 9.32
C MET A 1 4.91 70.39 8.88
N THR A 2 5.73 69.68 9.65
CA THR A 2 5.96 68.24 9.49
C THR A 2 4.81 67.55 10.21
N GLY A 3 3.85 66.99 9.47
CA GLY A 3 2.74 66.25 10.06
C GLY A 3 3.27 65.02 10.79
N GLU A 4 2.98 64.91 12.08
CA GLU A 4 3.24 63.71 12.85
C GLU A 4 2.38 62.57 12.29
N THR A 5 3.02 61.55 11.72
CA THR A 5 2.36 60.31 11.35
C THR A 5 2.06 59.50 12.62
N HIS A 6 0.77 59.36 12.93
CA HIS A 6 0.31 58.56 14.06
C HIS A 6 0.30 57.07 13.68
N LYS A 7 1.15 56.27 14.34
CA LYS A 7 1.18 54.82 14.18
C LYS A 7 0.11 54.22 15.10
N GLU A 8 -0.83 53.48 14.52
CA GLU A 8 -1.85 52.72 15.26
C GLU A 8 -1.65 51.22 15.06
N THR A 9 -1.80 50.46 16.14
CA THR A 9 -1.80 48.99 16.13
C THR A 9 -3.20 48.53 16.50
N LEU A 10 -3.89 47.90 15.56
CA LEU A 10 -5.21 47.31 15.77
C LEU A 10 -5.08 45.78 15.84
N GLY A 11 -5.89 45.15 16.68
CA GLY A 11 -6.03 43.69 16.71
C GLY A 11 -6.83 43.17 15.52
N PHE A 12 -6.61 41.92 15.15
CA PHE A 12 -7.43 41.26 14.13
C PHE A 12 -8.89 41.16 14.60
N GLN A 13 -9.82 41.46 13.70
CA GLN A 13 -11.27 41.28 13.91
C GLN A 13 -11.77 40.09 13.08
N ALA A 14 -12.84 39.46 13.53
CA ALA A 14 -13.45 38.33 12.84
C ALA A 14 -14.98 38.44 12.84
N GLU A 15 -15.59 38.15 11.69
CA GLU A 15 -17.04 38.10 11.56
C GLU A 15 -17.56 36.70 11.92
N VAL A 16 -18.13 36.58 13.12
CA VAL A 16 -18.52 35.30 13.75
C VAL A 16 -19.49 34.50 12.87
N GLN A 17 -20.49 35.17 12.29
CA GLN A 17 -21.47 34.52 11.43
C GLN A 17 -20.84 33.92 10.15
N GLN A 18 -19.89 34.64 9.56
CA GLN A 18 -19.18 34.16 8.37
C GLN A 18 -18.22 33.01 8.71
N LEU A 19 -17.57 33.04 9.88
CA LEU A 19 -16.76 31.94 10.39
C LEU A 19 -17.60 30.69 10.64
N MET A 20 -18.74 30.81 11.31
CA MET A 20 -19.69 29.70 11.51
C MET A 20 -20.10 29.07 10.18
N LYS A 21 -20.48 29.89 9.20
CA LYS A 21 -20.84 29.41 7.86
C LYS A 21 -19.70 28.64 7.18
N LEU A 22 -18.47 29.13 7.30
CA LEU A 22 -17.29 28.48 6.74
C LEU A 22 -16.98 27.15 7.45
N MET A 23 -17.15 27.09 8.78
CA MET A 23 -16.98 25.85 9.53
C MET A 23 -18.01 24.78 9.17
N ILE A 24 -19.27 25.20 8.98
CA ILE A 24 -20.38 24.29 8.66
C ILE A 24 -20.28 23.78 7.22
N HIS A 25 -19.94 24.62 6.25
CA HIS A 25 -20.04 24.27 4.82
C HIS A 25 -18.73 23.96 4.11
N SER A 26 -17.58 24.34 4.68
CA SER A 26 -16.30 24.28 3.96
C SER A 26 -15.21 23.47 4.67
N LEU A 27 -15.35 23.15 5.95
CA LEU A 27 -14.31 22.41 6.70
C LEU A 27 -14.44 20.89 6.61
N TYR A 28 -15.63 20.35 6.33
CA TYR A 28 -15.88 18.92 6.33
C TYR A 28 -16.44 18.47 4.99
N SER A 29 -15.84 17.43 4.42
CA SER A 29 -16.28 16.86 3.14
C SER A 29 -17.39 15.85 3.35
N ASN A 30 -17.33 15.09 4.45
CA ASN A 30 -18.33 14.10 4.82
C ASN A 30 -19.19 14.57 6.01
N LYS A 31 -20.51 14.55 5.83
CA LYS A 31 -21.47 14.92 6.88
C LYS A 31 -21.41 13.98 8.09
N GLU A 32 -21.12 12.69 7.91
CA GLU A 32 -21.07 11.67 8.98
C GLU A 32 -20.13 12.04 10.14
N ILE A 33 -19.17 12.94 9.92
CA ILE A 33 -18.18 13.37 10.90
C ILE A 33 -18.80 14.04 12.13
N PHE A 34 -19.99 14.65 12.02
CA PHE A 34 -20.61 15.27 13.19
C PHE A 34 -20.73 14.26 14.35
N LEU A 35 -21.06 13.00 14.04
CA LEU A 35 -21.25 11.97 15.04
C LEU A 35 -19.92 11.57 15.66
N ARG A 36 -18.84 11.48 14.85
CA ARG A 36 -17.48 11.26 15.33
C ARG A 36 -17.07 12.33 16.33
N GLU A 37 -17.24 13.61 15.99
CA GLU A 37 -16.83 14.74 16.85
C GLU A 37 -17.62 14.76 18.16
N LEU A 38 -18.94 14.54 18.12
CA LEU A 38 -19.77 14.53 19.31
C LEU A 38 -19.46 13.34 20.24
N ILE A 39 -19.24 12.15 19.69
CA ILE A 39 -18.82 10.97 20.48
C ILE A 39 -17.41 11.19 21.07
N SER A 40 -16.48 11.80 20.32
CA SER A 40 -15.15 12.15 20.86
C SER A 40 -15.25 13.13 22.03
N ASN A 41 -16.09 14.15 21.93
CA ASN A 41 -16.32 15.10 23.04
C ASN A 41 -16.92 14.41 24.28
N ALA A 42 -17.89 13.52 24.07
CA ALA A 42 -18.47 12.71 25.13
C ALA A 42 -17.43 11.79 25.81
N SER A 43 -16.52 11.21 25.02
CA SER A 43 -15.41 10.41 25.53
C SER A 43 -14.45 11.24 26.36
N ASP A 44 -14.05 12.42 25.87
CA ASP A 44 -13.18 13.35 26.60
C ASP A 44 -13.81 13.79 27.93
N ALA A 45 -15.13 14.02 27.95
CA ALA A 45 -15.85 14.40 29.16
C ALA A 45 -15.87 13.27 30.21
N SER A 46 -16.00 12.02 29.76
CA SER A 46 -15.92 10.85 30.63
C SER A 46 -14.51 10.58 31.13
N ASP A 47 -13.48 10.74 30.31
CA ASP A 47 -12.09 10.60 30.76
C ASP A 47 -11.69 11.72 31.73
N LYS A 48 -12.19 12.95 31.54
CA LYS A 48 -12.04 14.04 32.51
C LYS A 48 -12.70 13.71 33.85
N LEU A 49 -13.90 13.12 33.84
CA LEU A 49 -14.55 12.63 35.06
C LEU A 49 -13.73 11.51 35.71
N ARG A 50 -13.21 10.55 34.93
CA ARG A 50 -12.35 9.49 35.47
C ARG A 50 -11.16 10.06 36.20
N PHE A 51 -10.51 11.05 35.60
CA PHE A 51 -9.34 11.70 36.18
C PHE A 51 -9.67 12.48 37.45
N GLU A 52 -10.67 13.36 37.43
CA GLU A 52 -11.09 14.11 38.63
C GLU A 52 -11.57 13.15 39.73
N GLY A 53 -12.25 12.06 39.34
CA GLY A 53 -12.73 10.99 40.21
C GLY A 53 -11.65 10.17 40.90
N LEU A 54 -10.39 10.18 40.40
CA LEU A 54 -9.26 9.60 41.13
C LEU A 54 -8.95 10.36 42.44
N THR A 55 -9.33 11.65 42.48
CA THR A 55 -9.12 12.52 43.63
C THR A 55 -10.40 12.69 44.46
N ASP A 56 -11.57 12.72 43.83
CA ASP A 56 -12.87 12.84 44.49
C ASP A 56 -13.89 11.84 43.90
N GLU A 57 -14.01 10.68 44.54
CA GLU A 57 -14.91 9.60 44.13
C GLU A 57 -16.39 10.00 44.19
N ALA A 58 -16.75 11.02 44.99
CA ALA A 58 -18.13 11.48 45.11
C ALA A 58 -18.69 12.06 43.80
N LEU A 59 -17.82 12.44 42.85
CA LEU A 59 -18.20 12.93 41.53
C LEU A 59 -18.92 11.88 40.67
N TYR A 60 -18.76 10.59 40.95
CA TYR A 60 -19.51 9.52 40.27
C TYR A 60 -20.96 9.40 40.75
N GLU A 61 -21.34 10.08 41.83
CA GLU A 61 -22.70 10.04 42.38
C GLU A 61 -23.21 8.58 42.51
N ASN A 62 -24.35 8.25 41.90
CA ASN A 62 -24.95 6.91 41.92
C ASN A 62 -24.74 6.11 40.61
N ASP A 63 -23.90 6.61 39.69
CA ASP A 63 -23.71 6.01 38.36
C ASP A 63 -22.22 5.95 38.04
N SER A 64 -21.55 4.85 38.35
CA SER A 64 -20.12 4.65 38.03
C SER A 64 -19.88 4.19 36.60
N ASP A 65 -20.92 3.71 35.91
CA ASP A 65 -20.81 3.04 34.62
C ASP A 65 -20.86 4.05 33.48
N LEU A 66 -19.69 4.61 33.14
CA LEU A 66 -19.56 5.60 32.08
C LEU A 66 -19.90 5.00 30.71
N LYS A 67 -20.79 5.69 29.98
CA LYS A 67 -21.28 5.27 28.67
C LYS A 67 -21.75 6.47 27.85
N ILE A 68 -21.77 6.30 26.54
CA ILE A 68 -22.29 7.26 25.57
C ILE A 68 -23.55 6.66 24.97
N ARG A 69 -24.69 7.31 25.13
CA ARG A 69 -25.96 6.87 24.56
C ARG A 69 -26.27 7.65 23.29
N ILE A 70 -26.67 6.92 22.25
CA ILE A 70 -27.17 7.51 21.01
C ILE A 70 -28.62 7.07 20.82
N SER A 71 -29.52 8.03 20.67
CA SER A 71 -30.95 7.79 20.45
C SER A 71 -31.51 8.77 19.43
N PHE A 72 -32.60 8.41 18.78
CA PHE A 72 -33.28 9.29 17.84
C PHE A 72 -34.79 9.23 18.03
N ASP A 73 -35.48 10.31 17.69
CA ASP A 73 -36.93 10.40 17.70
C ASP A 73 -37.42 10.79 16.29
N LYS A 74 -38.12 9.86 15.64
CA LYS A 74 -38.66 10.07 14.28
C LYS A 74 -39.77 11.11 14.24
N ALA A 75 -40.57 11.24 15.30
CA ALA A 75 -41.68 12.18 15.35
C ALA A 75 -41.19 13.60 15.62
N ALA A 76 -40.24 13.76 16.53
CA ALA A 76 -39.61 15.05 16.81
C ALA A 76 -38.52 15.43 15.78
N ARG A 77 -38.10 14.47 14.93
CA ARG A 77 -36.98 14.60 13.98
C ARG A 77 -35.67 14.99 14.68
N THR A 78 -35.38 14.34 15.80
CA THR A 78 -34.20 14.63 16.61
C THR A 78 -33.25 13.45 16.72
N LEU A 79 -31.95 13.76 16.84
CA LEU A 79 -30.89 12.82 17.18
C LEU A 79 -30.20 13.32 18.45
N SER A 80 -30.09 12.47 19.46
CA SER A 80 -29.53 12.80 20.77
C SER A 80 -28.26 11.99 21.03
N ILE A 81 -27.20 12.68 21.42
CA ILE A 81 -25.95 12.12 21.90
C ILE A 81 -25.82 12.51 23.37
N SER A 82 -25.90 11.53 24.26
CA SER A 82 -25.91 11.75 25.71
C SER A 82 -24.74 11.04 26.37
N ASP A 83 -23.97 11.75 27.20
CA ASP A 83 -22.91 11.18 28.02
C ASP A 83 -23.20 11.40 29.51
N ASN A 84 -22.73 10.49 30.36
CA ASN A 84 -22.73 10.62 31.81
C ASN A 84 -21.33 10.98 32.35
N GLY A 85 -20.55 11.74 31.58
CA GLY A 85 -19.24 12.24 31.94
C GLY A 85 -19.30 13.45 32.89
N ILE A 86 -18.25 14.26 32.90
CA ILE A 86 -18.08 15.35 33.87
C ILE A 86 -19.13 16.47 33.71
N GLY A 87 -19.68 16.67 32.52
CA GLY A 87 -20.59 17.77 32.21
C GLY A 87 -19.95 19.16 32.30
N MET A 88 -20.76 20.21 32.21
CA MET A 88 -20.28 21.59 32.25
C MET A 88 -21.12 22.46 33.20
N SER A 89 -20.45 23.42 33.82
CA SER A 89 -21.09 24.51 34.55
C SER A 89 -21.52 25.63 33.60
N ARG A 90 -22.36 26.56 34.07
CA ARG A 90 -22.84 27.70 33.26
C ARG A 90 -21.68 28.53 32.67
N SER A 91 -20.62 28.77 33.44
CA SER A 91 -19.42 29.47 32.98
C SER A 91 -18.67 28.67 31.92
N GLU A 92 -18.50 27.36 32.13
CA GLU A 92 -17.84 26.49 31.15
C GLU A 92 -18.61 26.42 29.83
N VAL A 93 -19.96 26.44 29.86
CA VAL A 93 -20.76 26.51 28.63
C VAL A 93 -20.49 27.82 27.87
N ILE A 94 -20.48 28.97 28.56
CA ILE A 94 -20.20 30.27 27.94
C ILE A 94 -18.78 30.28 27.34
N GLU A 95 -17.81 29.76 28.10
CA GLU A 95 -16.40 29.81 27.72
C GLU A 95 -16.02 28.78 26.64
N ASN A 96 -16.54 27.56 26.71
CA ASN A 96 -16.10 26.46 25.85
C ASN A 96 -17.06 26.21 24.67
N VAL A 97 -18.37 26.39 24.88
CA VAL A 97 -19.39 26.19 23.83
C VAL A 97 -19.78 27.51 23.18
N GLY A 98 -19.78 28.62 23.94
CA GLY A 98 -20.12 29.95 23.44
C GLY A 98 -18.98 30.66 22.71
N THR A 99 -17.75 30.14 22.76
CA THR A 99 -16.57 30.75 22.13
C THR A 99 -16.00 29.82 21.06
N ILE A 100 -15.88 30.30 19.82
CA ILE A 100 -15.30 29.53 18.71
C ILE A 100 -13.78 29.42 18.89
N ALA A 101 -13.22 28.25 18.57
CA ALA A 101 -11.79 27.95 18.65
C ALA A 101 -11.19 28.00 20.07
N LYS A 102 -12.04 27.83 21.10
CA LYS A 102 -11.63 27.58 22.49
C LYS A 102 -11.98 26.13 22.87
N SER A 103 -11.02 25.41 23.46
CA SER A 103 -11.19 24.02 23.88
C SER A 103 -10.84 23.87 25.35
N GLY A 104 -11.85 23.62 26.19
CA GLY A 104 -11.65 23.29 27.60
C GLY A 104 -10.86 21.99 27.80
N THR A 105 -10.93 21.06 26.84
CA THR A 105 -10.12 19.83 26.83
C THR A 105 -8.63 20.15 26.67
N LYS A 106 -8.28 21.12 25.81
CA LYS A 106 -6.89 21.57 25.63
C LYS A 106 -6.35 22.25 26.88
N GLU A 107 -7.14 23.12 27.50
CA GLU A 107 -6.76 23.78 28.76
C GLU A 107 -6.58 22.79 29.90
N PHE A 108 -7.48 21.81 30.01
CA PHE A 108 -7.34 20.71 30.96
C PHE A 108 -6.08 19.89 30.70
N PHE A 109 -5.79 19.53 29.45
CA PHE A 109 -4.55 18.81 29.10
C PHE A 109 -3.30 19.60 29.49
N GLN A 110 -3.28 20.92 29.30
CA GLN A 110 -2.17 21.79 29.72
C GLN A 110 -2.02 21.88 31.25
N SER A 111 -3.08 21.61 32.00
CA SER A 111 -3.04 21.59 33.47
C SER A 111 -2.48 20.29 34.06
N LEU A 112 -2.37 19.22 33.26
CA LEU A 112 -1.79 17.93 33.67
C LEU A 112 -0.26 18.00 33.73
N THR A 113 0.36 17.38 34.74
CA THR A 113 1.83 17.34 34.90
C THR A 113 2.35 15.93 35.15
N GLY A 114 3.57 15.63 34.67
CA GLY A 114 4.24 14.35 34.93
C GLY A 114 3.52 13.14 34.29
N ASP A 115 3.37 12.06 35.06
CA ASP A 115 2.74 10.81 34.59
C ASP A 115 1.25 10.97 34.25
N GLN A 116 0.57 11.98 34.84
CA GLN A 116 -0.83 12.30 34.57
C GLN A 116 -1.11 12.70 33.11
N ALA A 117 -0.11 13.26 32.41
CA ALA A 117 -0.25 13.63 31.01
C ALA A 117 -0.08 12.43 30.06
N LYS A 118 0.64 11.38 30.48
CA LYS A 118 0.92 10.19 29.65
C LYS A 118 -0.25 9.22 29.58
N ASP A 119 -1.04 9.14 30.65
CA ASP A 119 -2.23 8.26 30.72
C ASP A 119 -3.49 8.92 30.16
N SER A 120 -3.39 10.15 29.67
CA SER A 120 -4.53 10.92 29.14
C SER A 120 -4.80 10.60 27.67
N HIS A 121 -6.03 10.16 27.35
CA HIS A 121 -6.48 9.81 26.00
C HIS A 121 -7.24 10.95 25.28
N LEU A 122 -7.14 12.19 25.76
CA LEU A 122 -7.98 13.30 25.29
C LEU A 122 -7.78 13.65 23.80
N ILE A 123 -8.86 13.91 23.07
CA ILE A 123 -8.85 14.02 21.60
C ILE A 123 -9.01 15.48 21.12
N GLY A 124 -9.86 16.26 21.78
CA GLY A 124 -10.33 17.58 21.33
C GLY A 124 -9.34 18.73 21.55
N GLN A 125 -8.65 19.19 20.50
CA GLN A 125 -7.64 20.26 20.62
C GLN A 125 -8.01 21.60 19.95
N PHE A 126 -8.94 21.58 18.98
CA PHE A 126 -9.19 22.74 18.10
C PHE A 126 -10.33 23.65 18.59
N GLY A 127 -11.29 23.14 19.37
CA GLY A 127 -12.42 23.94 19.85
C GLY A 127 -13.44 24.31 18.76
N VAL A 128 -13.54 23.49 17.72
CA VAL A 128 -14.50 23.69 16.60
C VAL A 128 -15.39 22.48 16.32
N GLY A 129 -15.02 21.28 16.80
CA GLY A 129 -15.71 20.03 16.48
C GLY A 129 -17.18 19.99 16.89
N PHE A 130 -17.56 20.65 17.99
CA PHE A 130 -18.96 20.76 18.42
C PHE A 130 -19.86 21.38 17.33
N TYR A 131 -19.38 22.40 16.61
CA TYR A 131 -20.18 23.10 15.60
C TYR A 131 -20.40 22.29 14.32
N SER A 132 -19.70 21.15 14.14
CA SER A 132 -20.01 20.20 13.07
C SER A 132 -21.43 19.63 13.18
N ALA A 133 -22.06 19.71 14.36
CA ALA A 133 -23.48 19.39 14.56
C ALA A 133 -24.40 20.15 13.59
N PHE A 134 -24.09 21.41 13.27
CA PHE A 134 -24.91 22.24 12.39
C PHE A 134 -24.83 21.86 10.90
N ILE A 135 -23.94 20.93 10.53
CA ILE A 135 -23.90 20.33 9.19
C ILE A 135 -25.21 19.62 8.89
N VAL A 136 -25.75 18.91 9.89
CA VAL A 136 -26.96 18.08 9.76
C VAL A 136 -28.16 18.66 10.53
N ALA A 137 -27.92 19.58 11.48
CA ALA A 137 -28.95 20.19 12.30
C ALA A 137 -29.19 21.68 11.95
N ASP A 138 -30.45 22.12 11.97
CA ASP A 138 -30.80 23.55 11.92
C ASP A 138 -30.83 24.19 13.30
N LYS A 139 -31.05 23.39 14.35
CA LYS A 139 -30.99 23.80 15.75
C LYS A 139 -30.28 22.75 16.60
N VAL A 140 -29.44 23.20 17.51
CA VAL A 140 -28.77 22.34 18.49
C VAL A 140 -29.16 22.81 19.89
N THR A 141 -29.65 21.87 20.68
CA THR A 141 -29.96 22.07 22.10
C THR A 141 -28.98 21.24 22.93
N LEU A 142 -28.24 21.87 23.84
CA LEU A 142 -27.32 21.24 24.76
C LEU A 142 -27.84 21.39 26.19
N ILE A 143 -28.04 20.27 26.88
CA ILE A 143 -28.51 20.25 28.27
C ILE A 143 -27.46 19.54 29.13
N THR A 144 -26.79 20.27 30.01
CA THR A 144 -25.63 19.76 30.75
C THR A 144 -25.70 20.09 32.24
N ARG A 145 -25.12 19.23 33.06
CA ARG A 145 -24.86 19.50 34.49
C ARG A 145 -23.49 18.95 34.85
N ARG A 146 -22.65 19.82 35.42
CA ARG A 146 -21.35 19.41 35.95
C ARG A 146 -21.50 18.46 37.15
N ALA A 147 -20.71 17.39 37.19
CA ALA A 147 -20.56 16.57 38.39
C ALA A 147 -20.16 17.42 39.60
N GLY A 148 -20.70 17.09 40.77
CA GLY A 148 -20.50 17.86 42.01
C GLY A 148 -21.44 19.07 42.16
N LEU A 149 -22.23 19.43 41.15
CA LEU A 149 -23.31 20.41 41.27
C LEU A 149 -24.67 19.71 41.45
N THR A 150 -25.58 20.37 42.19
CA THR A 150 -26.95 19.86 42.37
C THR A 150 -27.79 20.03 41.11
N LYS A 151 -28.87 19.26 41.00
CA LYS A 151 -29.75 19.22 39.83
C LYS A 151 -30.32 20.57 39.38
N GLU A 152 -30.48 21.53 40.30
CA GLU A 152 -31.00 22.87 39.98
C GLU A 152 -29.99 23.74 39.22
N HIS A 153 -28.73 23.31 39.12
CA HIS A 153 -27.67 23.99 38.40
C HIS A 153 -27.49 23.49 36.96
N GLY A 154 -28.44 22.71 36.44
CA GLY A 154 -28.44 22.32 35.04
C GLY A 154 -28.50 23.54 34.12
N VAL A 155 -27.91 23.40 32.93
CA VAL A 155 -27.79 24.47 31.96
C VAL A 155 -28.31 24.00 30.62
N CYS A 156 -29.24 24.76 30.04
CA CYS A 156 -29.72 24.59 28.69
C CYS A 156 -29.12 25.68 27.80
N TRP A 157 -28.43 25.26 26.76
CA TRP A 157 -27.89 26.11 25.69
C TRP A 157 -28.61 25.77 24.39
N GLU A 158 -29.07 26.78 23.66
CA GLU A 158 -29.73 26.57 22.36
C GLU A 158 -29.23 27.56 21.32
N SER A 159 -28.98 27.08 20.10
CA SER A 159 -28.58 27.92 18.98
C SER A 159 -29.05 27.34 17.64
N GLY A 160 -29.32 28.24 16.69
CA GLY A 160 -29.54 27.91 15.27
C GLY A 160 -28.27 27.94 14.41
N GLY A 161 -27.11 28.26 15.00
CA GLY A 161 -25.84 28.35 14.29
C GLY A 161 -25.63 29.65 13.51
N GLU A 162 -26.45 30.68 13.76
CA GLU A 162 -26.44 31.97 13.04
C GLU A 162 -25.56 33.05 13.69
N GLY A 163 -24.84 32.72 14.77
CA GLY A 163 -23.90 33.61 15.46
C GLY A 163 -24.32 33.99 16.88
N ASP A 164 -25.52 33.63 17.30
CA ASP A 164 -26.06 33.83 18.64
C ASP A 164 -26.54 32.51 19.28
N TYR A 165 -26.71 32.53 20.60
CA TYR A 165 -27.24 31.42 21.38
C TYR A 165 -27.96 31.93 22.64
N THR A 166 -28.86 31.11 23.18
CA THR A 166 -29.55 31.37 24.44
C THR A 166 -29.02 30.47 25.56
N LEU A 167 -29.16 30.91 26.81
CA LEU A 167 -28.67 30.19 27.97
C LEU A 167 -29.64 30.27 29.15
N GLU A 168 -30.25 29.15 29.50
CA GLU A 168 -31.24 29.01 30.57
C GLU A 168 -30.72 28.08 31.68
N THR A 169 -31.08 28.38 32.93
CA THR A 169 -30.86 27.44 34.04
C THR A 169 -32.06 26.51 34.11
N VAL A 170 -31.81 25.21 34.06
CA VAL A 170 -32.83 24.15 34.04
C VAL A 170 -32.52 23.10 35.11
N GLU A 171 -33.53 22.34 35.52
CA GLU A 171 -33.28 21.16 36.36
C GLU A 171 -32.82 19.99 35.49
N LYS A 172 -31.67 19.39 35.83
CA LYS A 172 -31.18 18.15 35.22
C LYS A 172 -30.80 17.15 36.30
N GLU A 173 -31.58 16.07 36.40
CA GLU A 173 -31.40 15.04 37.43
C GLU A 173 -30.10 14.24 37.27
N THR A 174 -29.62 14.07 36.04
CA THR A 174 -28.38 13.33 35.73
C THR A 174 -27.21 14.27 35.45
N ARG A 175 -25.98 13.84 35.78
CA ARG A 175 -24.75 14.55 35.35
C ARG A 175 -24.45 14.29 33.88
N GLY A 176 -23.49 15.04 33.35
CA GLY A 176 -23.03 14.90 31.97
C GLY A 176 -23.83 15.80 31.03
N THR A 177 -23.87 15.46 29.75
CA THR A 177 -24.39 16.34 28.70
C THR A 177 -25.29 15.58 27.73
N ASP A 178 -26.44 16.17 27.40
CA ASP A 178 -27.27 15.77 26.27
C ASP A 178 -27.08 16.79 25.14
N VAL A 179 -26.65 16.34 23.98
CA VAL A 179 -26.61 17.14 22.74
C VAL A 179 -27.73 16.65 21.83
N ILE A 180 -28.75 17.48 21.65
CA ILE A 180 -29.95 17.19 20.88
C ILE A 180 -29.89 17.98 19.57
N LEU A 181 -29.82 17.24 18.47
CA LEU A 181 -29.77 17.76 17.11
C LEU A 181 -31.17 17.75 16.52
N HIS A 182 -31.71 18.92 16.20
CA HIS A 182 -32.94 19.04 15.41
C HIS A 182 -32.54 18.98 13.94
N LEU A 183 -32.89 17.88 13.28
CA LEU A 183 -32.33 17.57 11.96
C LEU A 183 -32.96 18.42 10.86
N ARG A 184 -32.11 18.89 9.94
CA ARG A 184 -32.54 19.58 8.73
C ARG A 184 -33.43 18.68 7.87
N GLU A 185 -34.24 19.30 7.01
CA GLU A 185 -34.96 18.58 5.98
C GLU A 185 -33.96 17.87 5.04
N GLY A 186 -34.21 16.59 4.74
CA GLY A 186 -33.33 15.76 3.91
C GLY A 186 -32.33 14.87 4.67
N GLU A 187 -32.16 15.04 5.99
CA GLU A 187 -31.23 14.26 6.82
C GLU A 187 -31.90 13.07 7.56
N ASP A 188 -33.07 12.63 7.08
CA ASP A 188 -33.88 11.58 7.72
C ASP A 188 -33.20 10.21 7.75
N GLU A 189 -32.16 10.01 6.93
CA GLU A 189 -31.34 8.80 6.99
C GLU A 189 -30.67 8.61 8.36
N LEU A 190 -30.44 9.70 9.11
CA LEU A 190 -29.87 9.67 10.46
C LEU A 190 -30.89 9.23 11.54
N LEU A 191 -32.18 9.15 11.19
CA LEU A 191 -33.26 8.60 12.03
C LEU A 191 -33.44 7.09 11.79
N SER A 192 -32.33 6.41 11.47
CA SER A 192 -32.25 4.97 11.23
C SER A 192 -31.15 4.38 12.10
N GLY A 193 -31.52 3.44 12.96
CA GLY A 193 -30.54 2.81 13.81
C GLY A 193 -29.52 1.96 13.03
N MET A 194 -29.88 1.37 11.88
CA MET A 194 -28.91 0.70 11.01
C MET A 194 -27.84 1.68 10.51
N ARG A 195 -28.26 2.88 10.09
CA ARG A 195 -27.37 3.93 9.60
C ARG A 195 -26.42 4.41 10.69
N LEU A 196 -26.96 4.76 11.86
CA LEU A 196 -26.17 5.21 13.01
C LEU A 196 -25.18 4.14 13.47
N ARG A 197 -25.58 2.87 13.57
CA ARG A 197 -24.67 1.76 13.89
C ARG A 197 -23.53 1.64 12.88
N GLY A 198 -23.82 1.83 11.59
CA GLY A 198 -22.80 1.86 10.54
C GLY A 198 -21.79 3.00 10.74
N ILE A 199 -22.26 4.21 11.04
CA ILE A 199 -21.39 5.37 11.30
C ILE A 199 -20.54 5.14 12.57
N ILE A 200 -21.14 4.64 13.66
CA ILE A 200 -20.43 4.35 14.91
C ILE A 200 -19.33 3.31 14.69
N ARG A 201 -19.64 2.19 14.02
CA ARG A 201 -18.64 1.16 13.70
C ARG A 201 -17.53 1.65 12.78
N LYS A 202 -17.82 2.64 11.93
CA LYS A 202 -16.83 3.21 11.02
C LYS A 202 -15.85 4.15 11.73
N TYR A 203 -16.35 4.99 12.65
CA TYR A 203 -15.55 6.10 13.21
C TYR A 203 -15.18 5.93 14.69
N SER A 204 -15.90 5.10 15.43
CA SER A 204 -15.91 5.08 16.89
C SER A 204 -15.86 3.67 17.50
N ASP A 205 -15.57 2.64 16.70
CA ASP A 205 -15.60 1.24 17.15
C ASP A 205 -14.58 0.93 18.27
N HIS A 206 -13.49 1.69 18.29
CA HIS A 206 -12.37 1.51 19.22
C HIS A 206 -12.32 2.54 20.36
N ILE A 207 -13.37 3.36 20.50
CA ILE A 207 -13.55 4.20 21.70
C ILE A 207 -13.74 3.30 22.92
N THR A 208 -13.04 3.61 24.02
CA THR A 208 -12.97 2.76 25.22
C THR A 208 -14.28 2.70 26.01
N LEU A 209 -15.16 3.69 25.82
CA LEU A 209 -16.45 3.75 26.47
C LEU A 209 -17.49 2.97 25.67
N PRO A 210 -18.40 2.23 26.33
CA PRO A 210 -19.56 1.65 25.68
C PRO A 210 -20.40 2.73 25.00
N ILE A 211 -20.60 2.60 23.70
CA ILE A 211 -21.55 3.38 22.91
C ILE A 211 -22.81 2.56 22.80
N VAL A 212 -23.86 2.97 23.51
CA VAL A 212 -25.10 2.21 23.66
C VAL A 212 -26.23 2.80 22.82
N MET A 213 -26.99 1.92 22.20
CA MET A 213 -28.24 2.24 21.49
C MET A 213 -29.34 1.30 21.96
N LYS A 214 -30.60 1.69 21.79
CA LYS A 214 -31.72 0.76 22.01
C LYS A 214 -31.64 -0.38 20.99
N LYS A 215 -31.75 -1.61 21.47
CA LYS A 215 -31.69 -2.82 20.65
C LYS A 215 -32.87 -2.87 19.68
N GLU A 216 -32.61 -3.31 18.46
CA GLU A 216 -33.63 -3.49 17.43
C GLU A 216 -33.79 -4.98 17.13
N GLU A 217 -35.03 -5.47 17.14
CA GLU A 217 -35.36 -6.86 16.80
C GLU A 217 -36.34 -6.91 15.63
N TRP A 218 -36.15 -7.88 14.73
CA TRP A 218 -37.04 -8.05 13.59
C TRP A 218 -38.40 -8.60 14.03
N ASP A 219 -39.44 -7.79 13.88
CA ASP A 219 -40.82 -8.20 14.09
C ASP A 219 -41.36 -8.82 12.80
N LYS A 220 -41.58 -10.15 12.82
CA LYS A 220 -42.07 -10.91 11.66
C LYS A 220 -43.49 -10.52 11.26
N ASP A 221 -44.31 -10.05 12.19
CA ASP A 221 -45.71 -9.73 11.93
C ASP A 221 -45.85 -8.33 11.29
N LYS A 222 -44.94 -7.41 11.62
CA LYS A 222 -44.90 -6.06 11.04
C LYS A 222 -43.92 -5.90 9.88
N SER A 223 -43.07 -6.90 9.62
CA SER A 223 -42.00 -6.84 8.62
C SER A 223 -41.10 -5.61 8.78
N GLU A 224 -40.83 -5.22 10.04
CA GLU A 224 -39.99 -4.07 10.39
C GLU A 224 -39.15 -4.40 11.63
N ASN A 225 -38.04 -3.67 11.80
CA ASN A 225 -37.26 -3.73 13.04
C ASN A 225 -37.95 -2.86 14.11
N VAL A 226 -38.31 -3.47 15.24
CA VAL A 226 -38.93 -2.80 16.38
C VAL A 226 -37.87 -2.57 17.45
N VAL A 227 -37.87 -1.35 17.98
CA VAL A 227 -36.98 -0.94 19.08
C VAL A 227 -37.47 -1.57 20.38
N THR A 228 -36.60 -2.30 21.08
CA THR A 228 -36.90 -2.90 22.39
C THR A 228 -36.50 -1.97 23.53
N ASP A 229 -36.90 -2.30 24.76
CA ASP A 229 -36.49 -1.55 25.94
C ASP A 229 -35.05 -1.84 26.39
N GLU A 230 -34.41 -2.86 25.83
CA GLU A 230 -33.04 -3.24 26.13
C GLU A 230 -32.04 -2.35 25.40
N ASP A 231 -30.91 -2.06 26.04
CA ASP A 231 -29.78 -1.40 25.40
C ASP A 231 -28.80 -2.46 24.86
N GLU A 232 -28.18 -2.16 23.72
CA GLU A 232 -27.04 -2.90 23.19
C GLU A 232 -25.82 -1.99 23.04
N THR A 233 -24.63 -2.54 23.27
CA THR A 233 -23.37 -1.86 22.96
C THR A 233 -23.06 -2.04 21.49
N VAL A 234 -22.87 -0.93 20.78
CA VAL A 234 -22.69 -0.90 19.32
C VAL A 234 -21.22 -1.05 18.93
N ASN A 235 -20.31 -0.46 19.71
CA ASN A 235 -18.87 -0.52 19.48
C ASN A 235 -18.25 -1.75 20.16
N GLN A 236 -17.14 -2.25 19.61
CA GLN A 236 -16.42 -3.37 20.24
C GLN A 236 -15.57 -2.95 21.45
N ALA A 237 -15.25 -1.66 21.59
CA ALA A 237 -14.48 -1.08 22.71
C ALA A 237 -13.12 -1.75 22.97
N ASN A 238 -12.55 -2.44 21.97
CA ASN A 238 -11.32 -3.20 22.11
C ASN A 238 -10.30 -2.75 21.06
N ALA A 239 -9.45 -1.80 21.41
CA ALA A 239 -8.27 -1.46 20.63
C ALA A 239 -7.22 -2.58 20.86
N LEU A 240 -7.28 -3.64 20.06
CA LEU A 240 -6.40 -4.82 20.23
C LEU A 240 -4.92 -4.41 20.29
N TRP A 241 -4.51 -3.48 19.41
CA TRP A 241 -3.15 -2.96 19.34
C TRP A 241 -2.73 -2.18 20.60
N ALA A 242 -3.66 -1.67 21.40
CA ALA A 242 -3.31 -0.94 22.62
C ALA A 242 -3.02 -1.88 23.81
N ARG A 243 -3.34 -3.18 23.69
CA ARG A 243 -3.14 -4.16 24.76
C ARG A 243 -1.69 -4.68 24.78
N PRO A 244 -1.15 -5.04 25.97
CA PRO A 244 0.14 -5.70 26.06
C PRO A 244 0.17 -7.00 25.23
N LYS A 245 1.24 -7.21 24.46
CA LYS A 245 1.34 -8.34 23.52
C LYS A 245 1.18 -9.71 24.18
N ASN A 246 1.62 -9.84 25.43
CA ASN A 246 1.55 -11.07 26.24
C ASN A 246 0.11 -11.40 26.70
N GLU A 247 -0.82 -10.46 26.57
CA GLU A 247 -2.23 -10.66 26.90
C GLU A 247 -3.09 -10.93 25.66
N ILE A 248 -2.49 -10.91 24.47
CA ILE A 248 -3.19 -11.11 23.20
C ILE A 248 -2.89 -12.51 22.68
N THR A 249 -3.95 -13.28 22.48
CA THR A 249 -3.87 -14.62 21.89
C THR A 249 -3.71 -14.54 20.36
N GLN A 250 -3.21 -15.63 19.75
CA GLN A 250 -3.06 -15.72 18.31
C GLN A 250 -4.41 -15.56 17.60
N GLU A 251 -5.45 -16.21 18.13
CA GLU A 251 -6.81 -16.16 17.60
C GLU A 251 -7.36 -14.72 17.61
N GLN A 252 -7.04 -13.92 18.63
CA GLN A 252 -7.43 -12.52 18.68
C GLN A 252 -6.76 -11.68 17.59
N TYR A 253 -5.48 -11.93 17.27
CA TYR A 253 -4.82 -11.27 16.14
C TYR A 253 -5.44 -11.64 14.80
N GLU A 254 -5.84 -12.89 14.63
CA GLU A 254 -6.46 -13.38 13.39
C GLU A 254 -7.87 -12.82 13.20
N GLU A 255 -8.70 -12.82 14.24
CA GLU A 255 -10.05 -12.24 14.18
C GLU A 255 -10.01 -10.73 13.96
N PHE A 256 -9.05 -10.04 14.58
CA PHE A 256 -8.86 -8.62 14.32
C PHE A 256 -8.42 -8.33 12.88
N TYR A 257 -7.53 -9.16 12.32
CA TYR A 257 -7.17 -9.05 10.91
C TYR A 257 -8.39 -9.20 9.99
N LYS A 258 -9.18 -10.26 10.17
CA LYS A 258 -10.39 -10.51 9.36
C LYS A 258 -11.34 -9.33 9.38
N HIS A 259 -11.51 -8.73 10.55
CA HIS A 259 -12.32 -7.52 10.73
C HIS A 259 -11.73 -6.31 9.98
N VAL A 260 -10.45 -6.01 10.16
CA VAL A 260 -9.80 -4.81 9.60
C VAL A 260 -9.60 -4.89 8.09
N ALA A 261 -9.21 -6.07 7.59
CA ALA A 261 -8.92 -6.30 6.18
C ALA A 261 -10.15 -6.72 5.36
N HIS A 262 -11.29 -6.94 6.01
CA HIS A 262 -12.50 -7.52 5.39
C HIS A 262 -12.22 -8.86 4.69
N ASP A 263 -11.33 -9.66 5.28
CA ASP A 263 -10.92 -10.98 4.81
C ASP A 263 -11.57 -12.07 5.67
N PHE A 264 -11.80 -13.24 5.10
CA PHE A 264 -12.31 -14.41 5.81
C PHE A 264 -11.19 -15.38 6.22
N GLU A 265 -10.05 -15.35 5.52
CA GLU A 265 -8.88 -16.16 5.85
C GLU A 265 -8.01 -15.49 6.93
N PRO A 266 -7.25 -16.25 7.72
CA PRO A 266 -6.25 -15.67 8.63
C PRO A 266 -5.09 -15.02 7.84
N PRO A 267 -4.39 -14.05 8.43
CA PRO A 267 -3.22 -13.43 7.81
C PRO A 267 -2.05 -14.43 7.74
N LEU A 268 -1.16 -14.24 6.77
CA LEU A 268 0.04 -15.07 6.63
C LEU A 268 1.02 -14.82 7.78
N ALA A 269 1.18 -13.53 8.11
CA ALA A 269 2.03 -13.02 9.16
C ALA A 269 1.55 -11.65 9.65
N TYR A 270 2.02 -11.27 10.83
CA TYR A 270 1.77 -9.95 11.40
C TYR A 270 2.95 -9.47 12.24
N THR A 271 3.04 -8.16 12.40
CA THR A 271 3.97 -7.50 13.31
C THR A 271 3.20 -6.51 14.17
N HIS A 272 3.32 -6.67 15.48
CA HIS A 272 2.79 -5.74 16.46
C HIS A 272 4.00 -5.02 17.09
N SER A 273 4.04 -3.70 17.12
CA SER A 273 5.10 -2.98 17.84
C SER A 273 4.66 -1.61 18.32
N LYS A 274 5.15 -1.22 19.49
CA LYS A 274 5.11 0.16 19.99
C LYS A 274 6.45 0.82 19.70
N VAL A 275 6.40 2.00 19.09
CA VAL A 275 7.57 2.83 18.82
C VAL A 275 7.53 3.98 19.81
N GLU A 276 8.64 4.17 20.52
CA GLU A 276 8.82 5.21 21.53
C GLU A 276 9.97 6.14 21.12
N GLY A 277 9.93 7.39 21.58
CA GLY A 277 10.97 8.38 21.31
C GLY A 277 10.38 9.68 20.78
N LYS A 278 10.99 10.24 19.72
CA LYS A 278 10.54 11.51 19.12
C LYS A 278 9.11 11.41 18.58
N GLN A 279 8.76 10.26 18.02
CA GLN A 279 7.41 9.92 17.58
C GLN A 279 6.95 8.71 18.37
N GLU A 280 5.78 8.82 19.01
CA GLU A 280 5.18 7.72 19.78
C GLU A 280 3.93 7.21 19.06
N TYR A 281 3.99 5.97 18.60
CA TYR A 281 2.89 5.31 17.92
C TYR A 281 2.94 3.81 18.12
N THR A 282 1.78 3.18 18.00
CA THR A 282 1.65 1.72 17.99
C THR A 282 1.22 1.29 16.59
N GLN A 283 1.82 0.21 16.09
CA GLN A 283 1.46 -0.35 14.79
C GLN A 283 1.20 -1.84 14.92
N LEU A 284 0.14 -2.29 14.26
CA LEU A 284 -0.22 -3.68 14.08
C LEU A 284 -0.48 -3.90 12.59
N LEU A 285 0.52 -4.46 11.91
CA LEU A 285 0.55 -4.61 10.46
C LEU A 285 0.50 -6.09 10.09
N TYR A 286 -0.19 -6.39 9.00
CA TYR A 286 -0.47 -7.73 8.53
C TYR A 286 -0.05 -7.90 7.07
N VAL A 287 0.36 -9.11 6.74
CA VAL A 287 0.48 -9.60 5.36
C VAL A 287 -0.64 -10.61 5.13
N PRO A 288 -1.55 -10.36 4.17
CA PRO A 288 -2.60 -11.30 3.81
C PRO A 288 -2.05 -12.65 3.35
N SER A 289 -2.85 -13.73 3.48
CA SER A 289 -2.51 -15.05 2.94
C SER A 289 -2.74 -15.17 1.44
N ARG A 290 -3.57 -14.28 0.87
CA ARG A 290 -3.86 -14.20 -0.57
C ARG A 290 -3.86 -12.77 -1.05
N ALA A 291 -3.45 -12.58 -2.29
CA ALA A 291 -3.60 -11.30 -2.96
C ALA A 291 -5.10 -10.95 -3.10
N PRO A 292 -5.52 -9.73 -2.72
CA PRO A 292 -6.88 -9.30 -2.97
C PRO A 292 -7.08 -9.07 -4.48
N PHE A 293 -8.31 -9.21 -4.97
CA PHE A 293 -8.62 -9.17 -6.41
C PHE A 293 -8.29 -7.80 -7.05
N ASP A 294 -8.27 -6.75 -6.25
CA ASP A 294 -8.01 -5.36 -6.62
C ASP A 294 -6.55 -4.93 -6.39
N LEU A 295 -5.62 -5.85 -6.10
CA LEU A 295 -4.19 -5.54 -5.87
C LEU A 295 -3.53 -4.72 -6.99
N TRP A 296 -4.05 -4.84 -8.22
CA TRP A 296 -3.56 -4.18 -9.42
C TRP A 296 -4.40 -2.98 -9.85
N ASP A 297 -5.47 -2.69 -9.13
CA ASP A 297 -6.26 -1.48 -9.32
C ASP A 297 -5.49 -0.29 -8.74
N ARG A 298 -5.40 0.80 -9.52
CA ARG A 298 -4.70 2.03 -9.10
C ARG A 298 -5.63 2.96 -8.32
N GLU A 299 -6.94 2.82 -8.50
CA GLU A 299 -7.96 3.72 -7.95
C GLU A 299 -8.58 3.18 -6.67
N ASN A 300 -8.69 1.86 -6.53
CA ASN A 300 -9.15 1.21 -5.31
C ASN A 300 -7.98 0.95 -4.37
N ARG A 301 -8.09 1.46 -3.15
CA ARG A 301 -7.03 1.31 -2.17
C ARG A 301 -7.59 0.89 -0.82
N HIS A 302 -7.36 -0.37 -0.50
CA HIS A 302 -7.44 -0.90 0.85
C HIS A 302 -6.03 -0.93 1.42
N GLY A 303 -5.82 -0.40 2.61
CA GLY A 303 -4.47 -0.22 3.14
C GLY A 303 -4.40 -0.20 4.67
N ILE A 304 -3.65 0.76 5.19
CA ILE A 304 -3.46 0.95 6.63
C ILE A 304 -4.45 1.98 7.14
N LYS A 305 -5.21 1.61 8.17
CA LYS A 305 -6.08 2.52 8.90
C LYS A 305 -5.25 3.34 9.88
N LEU A 306 -5.35 4.67 9.77
CA LEU A 306 -4.68 5.58 10.69
C LEU A 306 -5.64 6.00 11.81
N TYR A 307 -5.15 5.82 13.04
CA TYR A 307 -5.77 6.28 14.26
C TYR A 307 -4.89 7.32 14.95
N ILE A 308 -5.52 8.24 15.66
CA ILE A 308 -4.84 9.13 16.59
C ILE A 308 -5.58 9.03 17.91
N ARG A 309 -4.87 8.62 18.96
CA ARG A 309 -5.43 8.35 20.29
C ARG A 309 -6.69 7.47 20.18
N ARG A 310 -6.60 6.40 19.37
CA ARG A 310 -7.68 5.43 19.09
C ARG A 310 -8.90 5.97 18.34
N VAL A 311 -8.86 7.22 17.87
CA VAL A 311 -9.90 7.78 17.00
C VAL A 311 -9.54 7.56 15.56
N PHE A 312 -10.47 6.99 14.79
CA PHE A 312 -10.28 6.76 13.37
C PHE A 312 -10.18 8.09 12.62
N ILE A 313 -9.10 8.24 11.84
CA ILE A 313 -8.84 9.43 11.04
C ILE A 313 -9.16 9.14 9.58
N MET A 314 -8.52 8.14 9.01
CA MET A 314 -8.73 7.73 7.62
C MET A 314 -8.38 6.27 7.40
N ASP A 315 -9.03 5.71 6.38
CA ASP A 315 -8.60 4.47 5.77
C ASP A 315 -7.50 4.77 4.76
N ASP A 316 -6.72 3.75 4.45
CA ASP A 316 -5.75 3.77 3.36
C ASP A 316 -4.84 5.01 3.35
N ALA A 317 -4.08 5.18 4.43
CA ALA A 317 -3.07 6.22 4.49
C ALA A 317 -1.88 5.87 3.59
N GLU A 318 -2.00 6.11 2.29
CA GLU A 318 -0.96 5.88 1.26
C GLU A 318 0.39 6.48 1.62
N GLN A 319 0.38 7.57 2.39
CA GLN A 319 1.61 8.22 2.82
C GLN A 319 2.39 7.38 3.84
N LEU A 320 1.75 6.38 4.48
CA LEU A 320 2.34 5.51 5.49
C LEU A 320 2.95 4.23 4.92
N MET A 321 2.70 3.89 3.65
CA MET A 321 3.34 2.75 2.99
C MET A 321 3.67 3.04 1.51
N PRO A 322 4.83 2.57 1.02
CA PRO A 322 5.17 2.69 -0.39
C PRO A 322 4.32 1.74 -1.24
N TYR A 323 4.24 2.03 -2.54
CA TYR A 323 3.35 1.31 -3.46
C TYR A 323 3.74 -0.17 -3.64
N TYR A 324 5.03 -0.51 -3.60
CA TYR A 324 5.52 -1.90 -3.56
C TYR A 324 5.13 -2.67 -2.27
N MET A 325 4.47 -2.04 -1.30
CA MET A 325 3.90 -2.66 -0.09
C MET A 325 2.38 -2.49 0.02
N ARG A 326 1.69 -2.17 -1.09
CA ARG A 326 0.22 -1.99 -1.13
C ARG A 326 -0.60 -3.21 -0.66
N PHE A 327 0.02 -4.37 -0.52
CA PHE A 327 -0.61 -5.57 0.05
C PHE A 327 -0.74 -5.52 1.58
N VAL A 328 0.00 -4.64 2.26
CA VAL A 328 -0.01 -4.56 3.73
C VAL A 328 -1.38 -4.05 4.21
N ARG A 329 -1.88 -4.66 5.27
CA ARG A 329 -3.12 -4.25 5.97
C ARG A 329 -2.82 -3.97 7.43
N GLY A 330 -3.70 -3.25 8.10
CA GLY A 330 -3.64 -3.12 9.55
C GLY A 330 -3.88 -1.70 10.04
N VAL A 331 -3.31 -1.40 11.20
CA VAL A 331 -3.55 -0.14 11.91
C VAL A 331 -2.25 0.50 12.38
N ILE A 332 -2.21 1.82 12.32
CA ILE A 332 -1.21 2.65 13.00
C ILE A 332 -1.97 3.63 13.87
N ASP A 333 -1.66 3.67 15.17
CA ASP A 333 -2.26 4.57 16.15
C ASP A 333 -1.18 5.47 16.76
N SER A 334 -1.23 6.76 16.44
CA SER A 334 -0.27 7.75 16.94
C SER A 334 -0.82 8.51 18.15
N ASN A 335 0.06 8.86 19.09
CA ASN A 335 -0.31 9.71 20.22
C ASN A 335 -0.36 11.20 19.84
N ASP A 336 0.41 11.59 18.82
CA ASP A 336 0.53 12.97 18.37
C ASP A 336 0.86 13.02 16.88
N LEU A 337 -0.02 13.63 16.08
CA LEU A 337 0.23 13.97 14.69
C LEU A 337 -0.38 15.34 14.38
N PRO A 338 0.29 16.16 13.56
CA PRO A 338 -0.26 17.44 13.12
C PRO A 338 -1.45 17.17 12.19
N LEU A 339 -2.65 17.18 12.77
CA LEU A 339 -3.90 17.06 12.03
C LEU A 339 -4.27 18.38 11.38
N ASN A 340 -4.87 18.30 10.19
CA ASN A 340 -5.64 19.42 9.66
C ASN A 340 -6.96 19.58 10.45
N VAL A 341 -7.62 20.73 10.28
CA VAL A 341 -8.85 21.05 11.04
C VAL A 341 -9.98 20.03 10.76
N SER A 342 -10.09 19.52 9.53
CA SER A 342 -11.07 18.50 9.15
C SER A 342 -10.83 17.11 9.76
N ARG A 343 -9.56 16.82 10.12
CA ARG A 343 -9.04 15.48 10.44
C ARG A 343 -9.38 14.43 9.37
N GLU A 344 -9.49 14.84 8.11
CA GLU A 344 -9.77 13.95 6.95
C GLU A 344 -8.56 13.80 6.02
N ILE A 345 -7.60 14.73 6.05
CA ILE A 345 -6.43 14.71 5.15
C ILE A 345 -5.16 14.87 5.98
N LEU A 346 -4.20 13.98 5.73
CA LEU A 346 -2.87 14.04 6.31
C LEU A 346 -2.11 15.19 5.67
N GLN A 347 -1.67 16.14 6.49
CA GLN A 347 -0.69 17.11 6.03
C GLN A 347 0.65 16.41 5.87
N HIS A 348 1.34 16.67 4.75
CA HIS A 348 2.71 16.20 4.59
C HIS A 348 3.58 16.75 5.73
N SER A 349 4.17 15.84 6.49
CA SER A 349 5.01 16.17 7.64
C SER A 349 6.18 15.19 7.74
N LYS A 350 7.27 15.65 8.37
CA LYS A 350 8.44 14.79 8.63
C LYS A 350 8.09 13.61 9.55
N ASP A 351 7.01 13.73 10.31
CA ASP A 351 6.57 12.70 11.25
C ASP A 351 5.89 11.56 10.50
N ILE A 352 5.11 11.87 9.46
CA ILE A 352 4.53 10.89 8.53
C ILE A 352 5.63 10.13 7.78
N ASP A 353 6.63 10.85 7.26
CA ASP A 353 7.78 10.21 6.59
C ASP A 353 8.55 9.27 7.53
N ALA A 354 8.77 9.70 8.78
CA ALA A 354 9.46 8.89 9.78
C ALA A 354 8.66 7.63 10.17
N MET A 355 7.33 7.76 10.30
CA MET A 355 6.46 6.61 10.53
C MET A 355 6.49 5.66 9.35
N ARG A 356 6.37 6.16 8.10
CA ARG A 356 6.49 5.33 6.89
C ARG A 356 7.79 4.53 6.88
N ILE A 357 8.93 5.18 7.12
CA ILE A 357 10.24 4.52 7.19
C ILE A 357 10.26 3.44 8.29
N GLY A 358 9.72 3.76 9.46
CA GLY A 358 9.61 2.81 10.58
C GLY A 358 8.75 1.59 10.25
N SER A 359 7.61 1.79 9.61
CA SER A 359 6.67 0.74 9.20
C SER A 359 7.24 -0.13 8.08
N VAL A 360 7.85 0.46 7.05
CA VAL A 360 8.58 -0.27 5.99
C VAL A 360 9.65 -1.15 6.61
N LYS A 361 10.43 -0.63 7.56
CA LYS A 361 11.47 -1.40 8.23
C LYS A 361 10.89 -2.62 8.96
N LYS A 362 9.75 -2.47 9.64
CA LYS A 362 9.07 -3.57 10.33
C LYS A 362 8.51 -4.62 9.38
N VAL A 363 7.90 -4.21 8.27
CA VAL A 363 7.40 -5.13 7.25
C VAL A 363 8.56 -5.91 6.62
N LEU A 364 9.63 -5.25 6.20
CA LEU A 364 10.81 -5.94 5.66
C LEU A 364 11.41 -6.92 6.67
N SER A 365 11.52 -6.55 7.95
CA SER A 365 12.04 -7.47 8.97
C SER A 365 11.12 -8.67 9.21
N MET A 366 9.81 -8.50 9.10
CA MET A 366 8.87 -9.61 9.14
C MET A 366 9.01 -10.54 7.92
N LEU A 367 9.23 -9.98 6.72
CA LEU A 367 9.47 -10.77 5.51
C LEU A 367 10.82 -11.51 5.56
N GLU A 368 11.86 -10.87 6.11
CA GLU A 368 13.17 -11.48 6.35
C GLU A 368 13.05 -12.68 7.30
N ASP A 369 12.33 -12.52 8.42
CA ASP A 369 12.06 -13.62 9.35
C ASP A 369 11.26 -14.75 8.70
N LEU A 370 10.24 -14.44 7.90
CA LEU A 370 9.51 -15.46 7.13
C LEU A 370 10.45 -16.23 6.19
N ALA A 371 11.33 -15.52 5.48
CA ALA A 371 12.28 -16.12 4.55
C ALA A 371 13.28 -17.05 5.23
N GLU A 372 13.76 -16.69 6.42
CA GLU A 372 14.75 -17.46 7.17
C GLU A 372 14.13 -18.63 7.95
N ASN A 373 13.04 -18.36 8.68
CA ASN A 373 12.50 -19.27 9.69
C ASN A 373 11.20 -19.98 9.26
N HIS A 374 10.51 -19.49 8.23
CA HIS A 374 9.19 -19.99 7.81
C HIS A 374 9.06 -20.16 6.29
N LYS A 375 9.97 -20.93 5.68
CA LYS A 375 10.13 -21.07 4.22
C LYS A 375 8.83 -21.37 3.45
N GLU A 376 7.95 -22.23 3.97
CA GLU A 376 6.67 -22.54 3.32
C GLU A 376 5.71 -21.34 3.28
N LYS A 377 5.65 -20.57 4.38
CA LYS A 377 4.92 -19.30 4.42
C LYS A 377 5.54 -18.29 3.47
N TYR A 378 6.87 -18.22 3.40
CA TYR A 378 7.56 -17.32 2.49
C TYR A 378 7.30 -17.67 1.01
N ALA A 379 7.26 -18.96 0.66
CA ALA A 379 6.89 -19.39 -0.69
C ALA A 379 5.45 -18.97 -1.03
N THR A 380 4.53 -19.04 -0.06
CA THR A 380 3.16 -18.54 -0.21
C THR A 380 3.15 -17.02 -0.43
N PHE A 381 3.87 -16.26 0.40
CA PHE A 381 4.04 -14.82 0.21
C PHE A 381 4.58 -14.48 -1.18
N TRP A 382 5.64 -15.16 -1.60
CA TRP A 382 6.30 -14.90 -2.88
C TRP A 382 5.36 -15.15 -4.06
N LYS A 383 4.57 -16.22 -4.00
CA LYS A 383 3.57 -16.54 -5.03
C LYS A 383 2.51 -15.45 -5.17
N GLU A 384 2.03 -14.91 -4.05
CA GLU A 384 0.94 -13.92 -4.05
C GLU A 384 1.44 -12.48 -4.30
N PHE A 385 2.61 -12.12 -3.78
CA PHE A 385 3.09 -10.74 -3.72
C PHE A 385 4.49 -10.51 -4.31
N GLY A 386 5.17 -11.54 -4.79
CA GLY A 386 6.53 -11.43 -5.34
C GLY A 386 6.62 -10.45 -6.51
N LEU A 387 5.61 -10.42 -7.38
CA LEU A 387 5.54 -9.46 -8.49
C LEU A 387 5.51 -8.01 -8.00
N VAL A 388 4.76 -7.75 -6.93
CA VAL A 388 4.66 -6.44 -6.30
C VAL A 388 5.96 -6.06 -5.58
N LEU A 389 6.56 -7.02 -4.86
CA LEU A 389 7.81 -6.78 -4.14
C LEU A 389 8.98 -6.45 -5.09
N LYS A 390 8.99 -7.01 -6.30
CA LYS A 390 10.00 -6.68 -7.34
C LYS A 390 9.99 -5.19 -7.71
N GLU A 391 8.84 -4.51 -7.64
CA GLU A 391 8.73 -3.06 -7.85
C GLU A 391 9.53 -2.27 -6.79
N GLY A 392 9.76 -2.83 -5.60
CA GLY A 392 10.53 -2.13 -4.56
C GLY A 392 11.98 -1.82 -4.93
N VAL A 393 12.57 -2.58 -5.86
CA VAL A 393 13.99 -2.46 -6.24
C VAL A 393 14.33 -1.11 -6.89
N GLY A 394 13.44 -0.57 -7.71
CA GLY A 394 13.61 0.75 -8.35
C GLY A 394 12.78 1.87 -7.72
N GLU A 395 11.92 1.56 -6.74
CA GLU A 395 11.14 2.56 -6.00
C GLU A 395 11.82 2.97 -4.68
N ASP A 396 12.45 2.02 -3.96
CA ASP A 396 13.04 2.24 -2.64
C ASP A 396 14.52 1.90 -2.60
N PHE A 397 15.32 2.81 -3.15
CA PHE A 397 16.78 2.70 -3.16
C PHE A 397 17.39 2.55 -1.75
N SER A 398 16.73 3.05 -0.71
CA SER A 398 17.24 2.98 0.66
C SER A 398 17.16 1.58 1.25
N ASN A 399 16.21 0.76 0.79
CA ASN A 399 16.03 -0.63 1.20
C ASN A 399 16.36 -1.64 0.09
N LYS A 400 16.89 -1.19 -1.05
CA LYS A 400 17.17 -2.03 -2.24
C LYS A 400 17.93 -3.31 -1.91
N GLU A 401 18.96 -3.25 -1.08
CA GLU A 401 19.73 -4.44 -0.70
C GLU A 401 18.90 -5.46 0.08
N ARG A 402 18.07 -5.00 1.02
CA ARG A 402 17.16 -5.86 1.80
C ARG A 402 16.10 -6.50 0.91
N ILE A 403 15.53 -5.69 0.01
CA ILE A 403 14.55 -6.17 -0.98
C ILE A 403 15.20 -7.22 -1.90
N ALA A 404 16.42 -6.99 -2.37
CA ALA A 404 17.14 -7.93 -3.23
C ALA A 404 17.33 -9.31 -2.57
N LYS A 405 17.63 -9.37 -1.26
CA LYS A 405 17.74 -10.63 -0.49
C LYS A 405 16.42 -11.39 -0.39
N LEU A 406 15.30 -10.67 -0.42
CA LEU A 406 13.95 -11.25 -0.39
C LEU A 406 13.53 -11.80 -1.77
N LEU A 407 14.17 -11.40 -2.87
CA LEU A 407 13.77 -11.87 -4.19
C LEU A 407 13.95 -13.40 -4.33
N ARG A 408 13.03 -14.04 -5.07
CA ARG A 408 13.14 -15.44 -5.48
C ARG A 408 13.00 -15.57 -6.98
N PHE A 409 13.67 -16.54 -7.55
CA PHE A 409 13.73 -16.73 -8.99
C PHE A 409 13.67 -18.20 -9.38
N ALA A 410 13.24 -18.46 -10.60
CA ALA A 410 13.53 -19.71 -11.26
C ALA A 410 14.96 -19.65 -11.79
N SER A 411 15.67 -20.78 -11.81
CA SER A 411 17.03 -20.84 -12.38
C SER A 411 17.26 -22.16 -13.12
N THR A 412 18.31 -22.20 -13.93
CA THR A 412 18.74 -23.43 -14.63
C THR A 412 19.20 -24.55 -13.70
N HIS A 413 19.40 -24.27 -12.41
CA HIS A 413 19.76 -25.29 -11.42
C HIS A 413 18.56 -26.19 -11.08
N THR A 414 17.40 -25.58 -10.80
CA THR A 414 16.15 -26.32 -10.51
C THR A 414 15.43 -26.72 -11.81
N ASP A 415 15.54 -25.90 -12.85
CA ASP A 415 14.99 -26.14 -14.19
C ASP A 415 13.45 -26.32 -14.22
N THR A 416 12.75 -25.74 -13.25
CA THR A 416 11.28 -25.66 -13.13
C THR A 416 10.83 -24.20 -13.04
N ASP A 417 9.53 -23.95 -13.24
CA ASP A 417 8.92 -22.61 -13.17
C ASP A 417 8.77 -22.08 -11.74
N ALA A 418 9.01 -22.93 -10.73
CA ALA A 418 9.04 -22.55 -9.34
C ALA A 418 10.12 -21.48 -9.09
N GLN A 419 9.71 -20.34 -8.54
CA GLN A 419 10.61 -19.27 -8.14
C GLN A 419 11.04 -19.47 -6.68
N ASP A 420 12.01 -20.37 -6.46
CA ASP A 420 12.46 -20.78 -5.12
C ASP A 420 13.94 -20.44 -4.84
N VAL A 421 14.69 -19.94 -5.83
CA VAL A 421 16.11 -19.61 -5.71
C VAL A 421 16.28 -18.16 -5.27
N SER A 422 16.92 -17.92 -4.13
CA SER A 422 17.37 -16.56 -3.74
C SER A 422 18.67 -16.16 -4.44
N LEU A 423 19.02 -14.86 -4.42
CA LEU A 423 20.33 -14.42 -4.90
C LEU A 423 21.47 -14.94 -4.04
N GLU A 424 21.26 -15.11 -2.73
CA GLU A 424 22.26 -15.70 -1.83
C GLU A 424 22.49 -17.18 -2.16
N ASP A 425 21.42 -17.92 -2.46
CA ASP A 425 21.50 -19.30 -2.94
C ASP A 425 22.32 -19.38 -4.23
N TYR A 426 22.06 -18.50 -5.19
CA TYR A 426 22.84 -18.40 -6.43
C TYR A 426 24.32 -18.13 -6.13
N VAL A 427 24.62 -17.11 -5.32
CA VAL A 427 25.99 -16.72 -4.96
C VAL A 427 26.74 -17.85 -4.28
N SER A 428 26.07 -18.60 -3.39
CA SER A 428 26.66 -19.74 -2.69
C SER A 428 27.11 -20.88 -3.62
N ARG A 429 26.52 -20.97 -4.82
CA ARG A 429 26.82 -21.97 -5.86
C ARG A 429 27.64 -21.43 -7.01
N MET A 430 28.05 -20.15 -6.97
CA MET A 430 28.90 -19.57 -7.99
C MET A 430 30.23 -20.33 -8.09
N LYS A 431 30.72 -20.50 -9.32
CA LYS A 431 31.99 -21.18 -9.55
C LYS A 431 33.17 -20.35 -9.07
N GLU A 432 34.28 -21.02 -8.77
CA GLU A 432 35.54 -20.34 -8.51
C GLU A 432 35.92 -19.47 -9.72
N GLY A 433 36.24 -18.20 -9.45
CA GLY A 433 36.54 -17.20 -10.51
C GLY A 433 35.31 -16.54 -11.13
N GLN A 434 34.08 -16.96 -10.82
CA GLN A 434 32.86 -16.28 -11.24
C GLN A 434 32.63 -15.00 -10.42
N ASP A 435 32.43 -13.88 -11.10
CA ASP A 435 32.17 -12.56 -10.50
C ASP A 435 30.84 -11.94 -10.94
N THR A 436 30.09 -12.67 -11.78
CA THR A 436 28.89 -12.20 -12.46
C THR A 436 27.73 -13.16 -12.20
N ILE A 437 26.56 -12.59 -11.89
CA ILE A 437 25.26 -13.27 -11.84
C ILE A 437 24.63 -13.16 -13.22
N TYR A 438 24.40 -14.31 -13.86
CA TYR A 438 23.84 -14.38 -15.20
C TYR A 438 22.32 -14.54 -15.15
N PHE A 439 21.61 -13.84 -16.02
CA PHE A 439 20.16 -13.97 -16.17
C PHE A 439 19.74 -13.93 -17.63
N VAL A 440 18.56 -14.47 -17.94
CA VAL A 440 17.86 -14.30 -19.23
C VAL A 440 16.46 -13.77 -18.96
N THR A 441 15.97 -12.88 -19.83
CA THR A 441 14.58 -12.42 -19.80
C THR A 441 13.82 -12.99 -21.00
N ALA A 442 12.59 -13.43 -20.79
CA ALA A 442 11.70 -13.91 -21.84
C ALA A 442 10.24 -13.59 -21.50
N ASP A 443 9.34 -13.92 -22.43
CA ASP A 443 7.88 -13.72 -22.29
C ASP A 443 7.18 -14.85 -21.52
N SER A 444 7.88 -15.97 -21.30
CA SER A 444 7.39 -17.15 -20.62
C SER A 444 8.54 -17.97 -20.04
N PHE A 445 8.25 -18.76 -19.01
CA PHE A 445 9.25 -19.66 -18.44
C PHE A 445 9.80 -20.64 -19.48
N ALA A 446 8.94 -21.17 -20.36
CA ALA A 446 9.33 -22.10 -21.41
C ALA A 446 10.32 -21.46 -22.41
N ALA A 447 10.09 -20.20 -22.80
CA ALA A 447 11.01 -19.46 -23.66
C ALA A 447 12.35 -19.17 -22.94
N ALA A 448 12.31 -18.75 -21.67
CA ALA A 448 13.53 -18.53 -20.88
C ALA A 448 14.35 -19.83 -20.77
N LYS A 449 13.73 -20.93 -20.35
CA LYS A 449 14.37 -22.23 -20.10
C LYS A 449 15.02 -22.84 -21.34
N ASN A 450 14.42 -22.66 -22.50
CA ASN A 450 14.85 -23.23 -23.78
C ASN A 450 15.63 -22.23 -24.66
N SER A 451 16.00 -21.06 -24.12
CA SER A 451 16.74 -20.06 -24.87
C SER A 451 18.09 -20.61 -25.37
N PRO A 452 18.45 -20.42 -26.65
CA PRO A 452 19.75 -20.78 -27.19
C PRO A 452 20.92 -20.13 -26.42
N HIS A 453 20.70 -18.97 -25.81
CA HIS A 453 21.72 -18.27 -25.03
C HIS A 453 22.18 -19.03 -23.78
N LEU A 454 21.42 -20.04 -23.33
CA LEU A 454 21.78 -20.84 -22.15
C LEU A 454 22.77 -21.97 -22.46
N GLU A 455 22.96 -22.31 -23.73
CA GLU A 455 23.66 -23.54 -24.12
C GLU A 455 25.10 -23.62 -23.60
N ILE A 456 25.91 -22.59 -23.84
CA ILE A 456 27.29 -22.54 -23.31
C ILE A 456 27.32 -22.53 -21.78
N PHE A 457 26.36 -21.86 -21.14
CA PHE A 457 26.27 -21.80 -19.68
C PHE A 457 25.94 -23.17 -19.10
N ARG A 458 24.99 -23.90 -19.70
CA ARG A 458 24.68 -25.29 -19.33
C ARG A 458 25.88 -26.21 -19.57
N LYS A 459 26.56 -26.10 -20.71
CA LYS A 459 27.78 -26.87 -21.03
C LYS A 459 28.88 -26.64 -19.99
N LYS A 460 29.11 -25.39 -19.59
CA LYS A 460 30.07 -25.02 -18.55
C LYS A 460 29.51 -25.15 -17.14
N GLY A 461 28.26 -25.61 -16.96
CA GLY A 461 27.59 -25.77 -15.65
C GLY A 461 27.44 -24.49 -14.84
N ILE A 462 27.36 -23.32 -15.49
CA ILE A 462 27.15 -22.01 -14.87
C ILE A 462 25.64 -21.80 -14.73
N GLU A 463 25.18 -21.47 -13.53
CA GLU A 463 23.77 -21.21 -13.25
C GLU A 463 23.31 -19.90 -13.91
N VAL A 464 22.09 -19.89 -14.48
CA VAL A 464 21.46 -18.69 -15.05
C VAL A 464 20.07 -18.52 -14.46
N ILE A 465 19.73 -17.29 -14.04
CA ILE A 465 18.41 -16.92 -13.55
C ILE A 465 17.44 -16.78 -14.73
N LEU A 466 16.24 -17.36 -14.60
CA LEU A 466 15.21 -17.42 -15.64
C LEU A 466 14.06 -16.45 -15.32
N LEU A 467 14.12 -15.25 -15.90
CA LEU A 467 13.15 -14.18 -15.70
C LEU A 467 12.10 -14.21 -16.79
N HIS A 468 10.82 -14.23 -16.40
CA HIS A 468 9.70 -14.41 -17.32
C HIS A 468 8.47 -13.58 -16.97
N GLU A 469 8.59 -12.68 -15.99
CA GLU A 469 7.53 -11.78 -15.57
C GLU A 469 7.76 -10.39 -16.16
N ARG A 470 6.68 -9.66 -16.46
CA ARG A 470 6.79 -8.31 -17.05
C ARG A 470 7.60 -7.35 -16.17
N VAL A 471 7.42 -7.44 -14.85
CA VAL A 471 8.14 -6.60 -13.88
C VAL A 471 9.65 -6.89 -13.87
N ASP A 472 10.10 -8.05 -14.36
CA ASP A 472 11.50 -8.45 -14.30
C ASP A 472 12.41 -7.54 -15.14
N GLU A 473 11.97 -7.11 -16.33
CA GLU A 473 12.72 -6.15 -17.17
C GLU A 473 12.97 -4.84 -16.43
N TRP A 474 11.95 -4.38 -15.71
CA TRP A 474 12.05 -3.18 -14.89
C TRP A 474 12.97 -3.41 -13.68
N MET A 475 12.83 -4.56 -13.01
CA MET A 475 13.65 -4.91 -11.85
C MET A 475 15.14 -4.98 -12.21
N VAL A 476 15.54 -5.68 -13.27
CA VAL A 476 16.95 -5.80 -13.67
C VAL A 476 17.55 -4.51 -14.23
N SER A 477 16.72 -3.57 -14.69
CA SER A 477 17.21 -2.23 -15.04
C SER A 477 17.67 -1.42 -13.82
N HIS A 478 17.18 -1.77 -12.62
CA HIS A 478 17.57 -1.16 -11.36
C HIS A 478 18.52 -2.05 -10.55
N LEU A 479 18.43 -3.37 -10.63
CA LEU A 479 19.30 -4.33 -9.93
C LEU A 479 20.53 -4.69 -10.77
N THR A 480 21.54 -3.82 -10.74
CA THR A 480 22.78 -3.99 -11.52
C THR A 480 23.85 -4.81 -10.80
N GLU A 481 23.75 -4.95 -9.48
CA GLU A 481 24.71 -5.68 -8.65
C GLU A 481 24.04 -6.29 -7.41
N PHE A 482 24.62 -7.37 -6.90
CA PHE A 482 24.26 -8.00 -5.62
C PHE A 482 25.50 -8.63 -4.98
N ASP A 483 25.76 -8.35 -3.70
CA ASP A 483 26.93 -8.85 -2.94
C ASP A 483 28.28 -8.63 -3.68
N GLY A 484 28.44 -7.45 -4.30
CA GLY A 484 29.61 -7.09 -5.10
C GLY A 484 29.75 -7.84 -6.43
N LYS A 485 28.76 -8.66 -6.82
CA LYS A 485 28.70 -9.36 -8.11
C LYS A 485 27.85 -8.57 -9.10
N SER A 486 28.37 -8.38 -10.31
CA SER A 486 27.61 -7.69 -11.37
C SER A 486 26.49 -8.58 -11.91
N MET A 487 25.37 -8.00 -12.34
CA MET A 487 24.31 -8.73 -13.02
C MET A 487 24.41 -8.52 -14.53
N LYS A 488 24.44 -9.60 -15.31
CA LYS A 488 24.52 -9.53 -16.78
C LYS A 488 23.49 -10.42 -17.46
N SER A 489 22.86 -9.88 -18.50
CA SER A 489 21.98 -10.65 -19.37
C SER A 489 22.80 -11.54 -20.29
N VAL A 490 22.42 -12.82 -20.41
CA VAL A 490 23.00 -13.76 -21.38
C VAL A 490 22.49 -13.53 -22.80
N ALA A 491 21.57 -12.59 -23.03
CA ALA A 491 21.00 -12.26 -24.34
C ALA A 491 21.46 -10.88 -24.87
N LYS A 492 22.42 -10.23 -24.19
CA LYS A 492 22.97 -8.93 -24.59
C LYS A 492 24.48 -8.95 -24.75
N GLY A 493 24.96 -8.19 -25.73
CA GLY A 493 26.38 -7.96 -25.98
C GLY A 493 27.18 -9.23 -26.23
N ASP A 494 28.49 -9.09 -26.14
CA ASP A 494 29.42 -10.20 -26.38
C ASP A 494 29.38 -11.22 -25.25
N LEU A 495 29.58 -12.49 -25.59
CA LEU A 495 29.77 -13.52 -24.56
C LEU A 495 31.13 -13.30 -23.88
N ASP A 496 31.08 -12.70 -22.71
CA ASP A 496 32.24 -12.56 -21.82
C ASP A 496 32.01 -13.36 -20.54
N LEU A 497 32.65 -14.53 -20.47
CA LEU A 497 32.66 -15.38 -19.28
C LEU A 497 33.84 -15.05 -18.34
N GLY A 498 34.62 -14.01 -18.64
CA GLY A 498 35.79 -13.58 -17.87
C GLY A 498 36.76 -14.74 -17.64
N LYS A 499 37.07 -15.00 -16.36
CA LYS A 499 38.00 -16.06 -15.94
C LYS A 499 37.48 -17.49 -16.15
N LEU A 500 36.21 -17.65 -16.54
CA LEU A 500 35.59 -18.95 -16.84
C LEU A 500 35.72 -19.34 -18.31
N GLN A 501 36.27 -18.45 -19.15
CA GLN A 501 36.55 -18.74 -20.55
C GLN A 501 37.94 -19.38 -20.69
N ASP A 502 38.02 -20.47 -21.45
CA ASP A 502 39.30 -21.12 -21.74
C ASP A 502 40.04 -20.34 -22.83
N GLU A 503 41.35 -20.08 -22.65
CA GLU A 503 42.17 -19.36 -23.63
C GLU A 503 42.18 -20.06 -25.01
N SER A 504 42.10 -21.39 -25.02
CA SER A 504 42.01 -22.17 -26.26
C SER A 504 40.68 -21.94 -27.00
N GLU A 505 39.55 -21.84 -26.29
CA GLU A 505 38.24 -21.56 -26.90
C GLU A 505 38.22 -20.15 -27.52
N LYS A 506 38.94 -19.19 -26.90
CA LYS A 506 39.07 -17.83 -27.43
C LYS A 506 39.87 -17.80 -28.73
N ALA A 507 41.00 -18.50 -28.78
CA ALA A 507 41.81 -18.63 -29.99
C ALA A 507 41.06 -19.37 -31.12
N GLU A 508 40.25 -20.37 -30.78
CA GLU A 508 39.43 -21.10 -31.75
C GLU A 508 38.34 -20.20 -32.34
N LEU A 509 37.68 -19.37 -31.51
CA LEU A 509 36.67 -18.40 -31.97
C LEU A 509 37.27 -17.36 -32.95
N GLU A 510 38.47 -16.83 -32.66
CA GLU A 510 39.15 -15.88 -33.55
C GLU A 510 39.46 -16.52 -34.91
N LYS A 511 39.92 -17.78 -34.92
CA LYS A 511 40.18 -18.53 -36.14
C LYS A 511 38.91 -18.79 -36.94
N GLU A 512 37.83 -19.17 -36.27
CA GLU A 512 36.53 -19.41 -36.92
C GLU A 512 35.91 -18.12 -37.46
N ALA A 513 36.08 -17.00 -36.78
CA ALA A 513 35.64 -15.70 -37.27
C ALA A 513 36.31 -15.37 -38.62
N ASP A 514 37.62 -15.62 -38.75
CA ASP A 514 38.34 -15.43 -40.01
C ASP A 514 37.87 -16.41 -41.10
N GLU A 515 37.68 -17.69 -40.77
CA GLU A 515 37.27 -18.72 -41.73
C GLU A 515 35.83 -18.55 -42.25
N PHE A 516 34.96 -17.95 -41.45
CA PHE A 516 33.54 -17.75 -41.76
C PHE A 516 33.20 -16.32 -42.20
N LYS A 517 34.19 -15.43 -42.26
CA LYS A 517 33.99 -14.01 -42.62
C LYS A 517 33.24 -13.81 -43.94
N GLU A 518 33.60 -14.58 -44.98
CA GLU A 518 32.90 -14.50 -46.26
C GLU A 518 31.42 -14.91 -46.15
N LEU A 519 31.13 -15.91 -45.32
CA LEU A 519 29.75 -16.35 -45.08
C LEU A 519 28.95 -15.30 -44.31
N THR A 520 29.53 -14.76 -43.23
CA THR A 520 28.86 -13.75 -42.40
C THR A 520 28.56 -12.48 -43.19
N ASP A 521 29.50 -12.03 -44.04
CA ASP A 521 29.32 -10.86 -44.91
C ASP A 521 28.19 -11.10 -45.92
N LYS A 522 28.12 -12.28 -46.55
CA LYS A 522 27.04 -12.63 -47.48
C LYS A 522 25.68 -12.73 -46.80
N ILE A 523 25.59 -13.35 -45.63
CA ILE A 523 24.33 -13.41 -44.87
C ILE A 523 23.89 -11.99 -44.48
N LYS A 524 24.83 -11.12 -44.08
CA LYS A 524 24.55 -9.72 -43.76
C LYS A 524 24.01 -8.96 -44.96
N GLU A 525 24.58 -9.16 -46.15
CA GLU A 525 24.09 -8.56 -47.40
C GLU A 525 22.65 -9.01 -47.72
N VAL A 526 22.34 -10.30 -47.53
CA VAL A 526 20.99 -10.86 -47.73
C VAL A 526 19.98 -10.26 -46.76
N LEU A 527 20.32 -10.20 -45.47
CA LEU A 527 19.40 -9.75 -44.43
C LEU A 527 19.25 -8.22 -44.38
N GLY A 528 20.19 -7.47 -44.96
CA GLY A 528 20.13 -6.02 -45.06
C GLY A 528 19.96 -5.37 -43.69
N ASP A 529 18.94 -4.51 -43.57
CA ASP A 529 18.66 -3.74 -42.35
C ASP A 529 17.99 -4.54 -41.22
N LYS A 530 17.68 -5.83 -41.44
CA LYS A 530 17.09 -6.69 -40.40
C LYS A 530 18.06 -7.07 -39.28
N VAL A 531 19.36 -6.98 -39.54
CA VAL A 531 20.43 -7.25 -38.57
C VAL A 531 21.41 -6.08 -38.58
N LYS A 532 22.08 -5.81 -37.47
CA LYS A 532 23.19 -4.86 -37.41
C LYS A 532 24.47 -5.46 -37.99
N GLU A 533 24.74 -6.70 -37.59
CA GLU A 533 25.95 -7.47 -37.90
C GLU A 533 25.61 -8.96 -37.91
N VAL A 534 26.40 -9.75 -38.63
CA VAL A 534 26.40 -11.21 -38.53
C VAL A 534 27.80 -11.64 -38.11
N ARG A 535 27.92 -12.51 -37.12
CA ARG A 535 29.22 -12.97 -36.60
C ARG A 535 29.16 -14.41 -36.10
N THR A 536 30.32 -15.05 -35.97
CA THR A 536 30.43 -16.36 -35.33
C THR A 536 30.34 -16.24 -33.81
N THR A 537 29.92 -17.32 -33.15
CA THR A 537 29.83 -17.36 -31.68
C THR A 537 30.21 -18.72 -31.13
N ASN A 538 30.76 -18.72 -29.92
CA ASN A 538 30.94 -19.91 -29.09
C ASN A 538 29.84 -20.03 -28.01
N ARG A 539 28.83 -19.15 -28.02
CA ARG A 539 27.66 -19.21 -27.12
C ARG A 539 26.78 -20.42 -27.38
N LEU A 540 26.80 -20.91 -28.61
CA LEU A 540 25.92 -21.97 -29.10
C LEU A 540 26.67 -23.30 -29.18
N THR A 541 25.93 -24.39 -28.94
CA THR A 541 26.39 -25.78 -29.00
C THR A 541 25.53 -26.59 -29.97
N SER A 542 24.22 -26.60 -29.77
CA SER A 542 23.22 -27.32 -30.55
C SER A 542 22.41 -26.41 -31.48
N SER A 543 22.25 -25.13 -31.13
CA SER A 543 21.51 -24.21 -31.98
C SER A 543 22.35 -23.70 -33.15
N PRO A 544 21.75 -23.48 -34.34
CA PRO A 544 22.45 -22.97 -35.51
C PRO A 544 22.75 -21.47 -35.43
N ALA A 545 21.87 -20.69 -34.80
CA ALA A 545 22.01 -19.25 -34.63
C ALA A 545 21.18 -18.71 -33.46
N CYS A 546 21.49 -17.50 -33.02
CA CYS A 546 20.70 -16.68 -32.10
C CYS A 546 20.84 -15.19 -32.43
N LEU A 547 19.92 -14.38 -31.93
CA LEU A 547 19.91 -12.92 -32.01
C LEU A 547 20.34 -12.32 -30.68
N VAL A 548 21.21 -11.32 -30.75
CA VAL A 548 21.75 -10.66 -29.56
C VAL A 548 21.50 -9.16 -29.68
N ALA A 549 20.93 -8.59 -28.63
CA ALA A 549 20.79 -7.14 -28.53
C ALA A 549 22.16 -6.51 -28.19
N GLY A 550 22.42 -5.28 -28.66
CA GLY A 550 23.64 -4.56 -28.28
C GLY A 550 23.69 -4.34 -26.76
N ALA A 551 24.90 -4.18 -26.22
CA ALA A 551 25.11 -4.07 -24.77
C ALA A 551 24.34 -2.89 -24.12
N GLN A 552 24.11 -1.80 -24.87
CA GLN A 552 23.37 -0.61 -24.43
C GLN A 552 21.95 -0.53 -25.02
N ASP A 553 21.57 -1.51 -25.84
CA ASP A 553 20.26 -1.51 -26.51
C ASP A 553 19.19 -2.09 -25.58
N LEU A 554 17.92 -1.83 -25.91
CA LEU A 554 16.78 -2.48 -25.25
C LEU A 554 16.87 -4.01 -25.44
N SER A 555 16.46 -4.79 -24.44
CA SER A 555 16.32 -6.24 -24.65
C SER A 555 15.19 -6.49 -25.67
N GLY A 556 15.29 -7.58 -26.43
CA GLY A 556 14.23 -7.94 -27.38
C GLY A 556 12.87 -8.13 -26.68
N ASN A 557 12.88 -8.66 -25.46
CA ASN A 557 11.67 -8.83 -24.66
C ASN A 557 11.07 -7.47 -24.19
N LEU A 558 11.90 -6.52 -23.74
CA LEU A 558 11.44 -5.17 -23.39
C LEU A 558 10.89 -4.42 -24.61
N GLU A 559 11.53 -4.53 -25.78
CA GLU A 559 11.03 -3.93 -27.02
C GLU A 559 9.62 -4.45 -27.36
N ARG A 560 9.41 -5.77 -27.26
CA ARG A 560 8.08 -6.39 -27.47
C ARG A 560 7.05 -5.88 -26.47
N MET A 561 7.41 -5.81 -25.19
CA MET A 561 6.50 -5.33 -24.14
C MET A 561 6.06 -3.88 -24.38
N LEU A 562 7.00 -3.00 -24.72
CA LEU A 562 6.71 -1.59 -24.98
C LEU A 562 5.85 -1.41 -26.24
N LYS A 563 6.12 -2.16 -27.32
CA LYS A 563 5.27 -2.20 -28.52
C LYS A 563 3.85 -2.68 -28.21
N ALA A 564 3.70 -3.74 -27.42
CA ALA A 564 2.39 -4.25 -26.98
C ALA A 564 1.62 -3.24 -26.10
N ALA A 565 2.33 -2.39 -25.37
CA ALA A 565 1.76 -1.27 -24.61
C ALA A 565 1.43 -0.03 -25.48
N GLY A 566 1.60 -0.11 -26.81
CA GLY A 566 1.31 0.98 -27.74
C GLY A 566 2.35 2.10 -27.75
N GLN A 567 3.55 1.88 -27.19
CA GLN A 567 4.63 2.86 -27.21
C GLN A 567 5.38 2.82 -28.55
N ASN A 568 5.79 3.99 -29.03
CA ASN A 568 6.68 4.10 -30.19
C ASN A 568 8.12 3.83 -29.74
N VAL A 569 8.54 2.57 -29.87
CA VAL A 569 9.90 2.13 -29.52
C VAL A 569 10.79 2.24 -30.76
N PRO A 570 11.96 2.89 -30.68
CA PRO A 570 12.96 2.82 -31.74
C PRO A 570 13.31 1.35 -32.01
N HIS A 571 13.26 0.93 -33.27
CA HIS A 571 13.61 -0.44 -33.63
C HIS A 571 15.10 -0.65 -33.40
N SER A 572 15.45 -1.63 -32.54
CA SER A 572 16.83 -2.04 -32.33
C SER A 572 17.15 -3.20 -33.26
N THR A 573 18.06 -3.00 -34.21
CA THR A 573 18.51 -4.07 -35.11
C THR A 573 19.46 -5.01 -34.36
N PRO A 574 19.15 -6.31 -34.24
CA PRO A 574 19.96 -7.27 -33.48
C PRO A 574 21.22 -7.69 -34.23
N VAL A 575 22.17 -8.28 -33.51
CA VAL A 575 23.31 -9.01 -34.10
C VAL A 575 22.91 -10.48 -34.26
N LEU A 576 23.08 -11.05 -35.46
CA LEU A 576 22.89 -12.48 -35.70
C LEU A 576 24.20 -13.23 -35.41
N GLU A 577 24.20 -14.02 -34.35
CA GLU A 577 25.31 -14.92 -34.03
C GLU A 577 25.05 -16.30 -34.65
N ILE A 578 26.02 -16.85 -35.39
CA ILE A 578 25.93 -18.18 -36.03
C ILE A 578 26.92 -19.15 -35.40
N ASN A 579 26.51 -20.42 -35.29
CA ASN A 579 27.32 -21.53 -34.77
C ASN A 579 28.13 -22.18 -35.92
N PRO A 580 29.46 -21.98 -36.02
CA PRO A 580 30.26 -22.51 -37.11
C PRO A 580 30.24 -24.04 -37.18
N GLN A 581 30.09 -24.74 -36.06
CA GLN A 581 30.11 -26.19 -36.02
C GLN A 581 28.76 -26.82 -36.36
N HIS A 582 27.68 -26.02 -36.44
CA HIS A 582 26.36 -26.57 -36.68
C HIS A 582 26.17 -27.06 -38.14
N PRO A 583 25.61 -28.26 -38.37
CA PRO A 583 25.43 -28.81 -39.72
C PRO A 583 24.66 -27.91 -40.69
N ILE A 584 23.64 -27.18 -40.21
CA ILE A 584 22.91 -26.19 -41.02
C ILE A 584 23.85 -25.08 -41.49
N VAL A 585 24.67 -24.50 -40.62
CA VAL A 585 25.59 -23.40 -40.98
C VAL A 585 26.63 -23.89 -41.99
N GLN A 586 27.15 -25.10 -41.81
CA GLN A 586 28.04 -25.77 -42.78
C GLN A 586 27.37 -26.01 -44.13
N LYS A 587 26.08 -26.37 -44.12
CA LYS A 587 25.30 -26.56 -45.35
C LYS A 587 25.09 -25.24 -46.08
N ILE A 588 24.80 -24.15 -45.36
CA ILE A 588 24.67 -22.81 -45.94
C ILE A 588 25.99 -22.34 -46.55
N LYS A 589 27.13 -22.57 -45.86
CA LYS A 589 28.47 -22.27 -46.37
C LYS A 589 28.78 -22.94 -47.72
N SER A 590 28.24 -24.13 -47.95
CA SER A 590 28.47 -24.91 -49.17
C SER A 590 27.36 -24.77 -50.22
N GLU A 591 26.34 -23.94 -49.99
CA GLU A 591 25.24 -23.74 -50.94
C GLU A 591 25.68 -22.87 -52.12
N ALA A 592 25.58 -23.42 -53.33
CA ALA A 592 25.98 -22.75 -54.56
C ALA A 592 24.80 -22.04 -55.26
N GLY A 593 23.56 -22.44 -54.96
CA GLY A 593 22.37 -21.84 -55.52
C GLY A 593 21.99 -20.54 -54.82
N GLN A 594 22.01 -19.43 -55.54
CA GLN A 594 21.73 -18.10 -54.99
C GLN A 594 20.37 -18.02 -54.28
N GLU A 595 19.28 -18.48 -54.93
CA GLU A 595 17.93 -18.48 -54.35
C GLU A 595 17.83 -19.34 -53.07
N ARG A 596 18.46 -20.52 -53.07
CA ARG A 596 18.50 -21.38 -51.87
C ARG A 596 19.31 -20.75 -50.75
N PHE A 597 20.41 -20.07 -51.06
CA PHE A 597 21.19 -19.34 -50.07
C PHE A 597 20.36 -18.21 -49.42
N PHE A 598 19.57 -17.47 -50.22
CA PHE A 598 18.62 -16.47 -49.72
C PHE A 598 17.62 -17.10 -48.75
N ASP A 599 16.95 -18.18 -49.17
CA ASP A 599 15.94 -18.85 -48.34
C ASP A 599 16.51 -19.37 -47.02
N TRP A 600 17.67 -20.03 -47.06
CA TRP A 600 18.35 -20.49 -45.86
C TRP A 600 18.73 -19.36 -44.91
N SER A 601 19.23 -18.23 -45.43
CA SER A 601 19.62 -17.09 -44.60
C SER A 601 18.42 -16.49 -43.87
N PHE A 602 17.29 -16.32 -44.58
CA PHE A 602 16.05 -15.84 -43.95
C PHE A 602 15.47 -16.85 -42.96
N ILE A 603 15.46 -18.15 -43.28
CA ILE A 603 14.98 -19.17 -42.36
C ILE A 603 15.84 -19.23 -41.10
N LEU A 604 17.17 -19.12 -41.22
CA LEU A 604 18.07 -19.10 -40.08
C LEU A 604 17.77 -17.91 -39.15
N PHE A 605 17.57 -16.72 -39.73
CA PHE A 605 17.18 -15.52 -39.00
C PHE A 605 15.79 -15.66 -38.33
N ASP A 606 14.79 -16.09 -39.10
CA ASP A 606 13.41 -16.26 -38.63
C ASP A 606 13.33 -17.32 -37.50
N GLN A 607 14.11 -18.41 -37.59
CA GLN A 607 14.21 -19.42 -36.55
C GLN A 607 14.89 -18.89 -35.27
N ALA A 608 15.96 -18.10 -35.41
CA ALA A 608 16.62 -17.47 -34.28
C ALA A 608 15.64 -16.52 -33.55
N MET A 609 14.90 -15.71 -34.30
CA MET A 609 13.88 -14.81 -33.75
C MET A 609 12.77 -15.55 -33.01
N LEU A 610 12.25 -16.64 -33.58
CA LEU A 610 11.22 -17.46 -32.93
C LEU A 610 11.74 -18.14 -31.66
N SER A 611 12.98 -18.62 -31.66
CA SER A 611 13.59 -19.32 -30.52
C SER A 611 13.74 -18.43 -29.28
N GLU A 612 13.71 -17.11 -29.46
CA GLU A 612 13.77 -16.10 -28.39
C GLU A 612 12.39 -15.52 -28.03
N GLY A 613 11.31 -16.19 -28.46
CA GLY A 613 9.92 -15.74 -28.25
C GLY A 613 9.55 -14.52 -29.11
N GLY A 614 10.29 -14.27 -30.19
CA GLY A 614 10.00 -13.19 -31.13
C GLY A 614 8.77 -13.47 -31.99
N GLN A 615 8.20 -12.41 -32.56
CA GLN A 615 7.15 -12.52 -33.56
C GLN A 615 7.72 -12.22 -34.94
N LEU A 616 7.36 -13.03 -35.93
CA LEU A 616 7.75 -12.80 -37.31
C LEU A 616 6.93 -11.63 -37.91
N GLU A 617 7.60 -10.72 -38.61
CA GLU A 617 6.92 -9.69 -39.41
C GLU A 617 6.11 -10.31 -40.57
N ASP A 618 6.65 -11.38 -41.17
CA ASP A 618 6.01 -12.11 -42.26
C ASP A 618 6.01 -13.63 -41.98
N PRO A 619 5.06 -14.12 -41.16
CA PRO A 619 4.94 -15.55 -40.90
C PRO A 619 4.66 -16.38 -42.16
N ALA A 620 3.94 -15.82 -43.14
CA ALA A 620 3.60 -16.53 -44.37
C ALA A 620 4.83 -16.73 -45.26
N GLY A 621 5.68 -15.72 -45.38
CA GLY A 621 6.96 -15.81 -46.09
C GLY A 621 7.90 -16.85 -45.48
N PHE A 622 7.99 -16.90 -44.15
CA PHE A 622 8.76 -17.95 -43.45
C PHE A 622 8.26 -19.36 -43.81
N VAL A 623 6.94 -19.60 -43.71
CA VAL A 623 6.34 -20.91 -44.05
C VAL A 623 6.54 -21.26 -45.52
N HIS A 624 6.45 -20.28 -46.42
CA HIS A 624 6.67 -20.49 -47.84
C HIS A 624 8.10 -20.96 -48.14
N ARG A 625 9.11 -20.26 -47.60
CA ARG A 625 10.52 -20.65 -47.74
C ARG A 625 10.79 -22.03 -47.15
N LEU A 626 10.25 -22.30 -45.97
CA LEU A 626 10.42 -23.59 -45.30
C LEU A 626 9.82 -24.74 -46.12
N ASN A 627 8.61 -24.56 -46.63
CA ASN A 627 7.96 -25.54 -47.51
C ASN A 627 8.75 -25.77 -48.81
N GLY A 628 9.31 -24.71 -49.39
CA GLY A 628 10.18 -24.80 -50.56
C GLY A 628 11.40 -25.70 -50.32
N LEU A 629 12.09 -25.51 -49.20
CA LEU A 629 13.22 -26.37 -48.81
C LEU A 629 12.80 -27.81 -48.52
N MET A 630 11.68 -28.03 -47.82
CA MET A 630 11.18 -29.38 -47.54
C MET A 630 10.80 -30.15 -48.82
N LEU A 631 10.18 -29.47 -49.79
CA LEU A 631 9.84 -30.06 -51.08
C LEU A 631 11.10 -30.44 -51.87
N ALA A 632 12.10 -29.56 -51.90
CA ALA A 632 13.37 -29.84 -52.57
C ALA A 632 14.10 -31.07 -51.99
N LEU A 633 13.96 -31.30 -50.68
CA LEU A 633 14.48 -32.49 -49.99
C LEU A 633 13.65 -33.75 -50.25
N ALA A 634 12.35 -33.63 -50.51
CA ALA A 634 11.45 -34.76 -50.78
C ALA A 634 11.47 -35.24 -52.24
N THR A 635 11.98 -34.41 -53.17
CA THR A 635 12.11 -34.73 -54.61
C THR A 635 13.44 -35.40 -54.99
N HIS A 636 14.27 -35.75 -54.01
CA HIS A 636 15.46 -36.59 -54.13
C HIS A 636 15.30 -37.83 -53.25
#